data_AF-A0A3B8WIE8-F1
#
_entry.id   AF-A0A3B8WIE8-F1
#
_cell.length_a   1.000
_cell.length_b   1.000
_cell.length_c   1.000
_cell.angle_alpha   90.00
_cell.angle_beta   90.00
_cell.angle_gamma   90.00
#
_symmetry.space_group_name_H-M   'P 1'
#
loop_
_entity.id
_entity.type
_entity.pdbx_description
1 polymer ?
#
loop_
_entity_poly.entity_id
_entity_poly.type
_entity_poly.pdbx_seq_one_letter_code
_entity_poly.pdbx_strand_id
1 'polypeptide(L)' 'MATIMMIVMIGLLLLGFPMMIPLTTAAVIGFVMMFDGFGQMGTFIQQMMGGIRPASLIAVPM' A
#
# COMPACT_ATOMS: atom_id res chain seq x y z
N MET A 1 1.67 10.26 -6.47
CA MET A 1 1.36 9.24 -5.44
C MET A 1 1.65 9.75 -4.03
N ALA A 2 2.89 10.15 -3.72
CA ALA A 2 3.26 10.67 -2.38
C ALA A 2 2.40 11.86 -1.93
N THR A 3 2.14 12.85 -2.79
CA THR A 3 1.30 14.02 -2.46
C THR A 3 -0.12 13.64 -2.05
N ILE A 4 -0.71 12.65 -2.74
CA ILE A 4 -2.07 12.17 -2.44
C ILE A 4 -2.08 11.49 -1.06
N MET A 5 -1.11 10.63 -0.78
CA MET A 5 -0.97 10.01 0.54
C MET A 5 -0.76 11.07 1.62
N MET A 6 0.06 12.08 1.36
CA MET A 6 0.30 13.16 2.32
C MET A 6 -0.97 13.95 2.64
N ILE A 7 -1.75 14.31 1.62
CA ILE A 7 -3.02 15.02 1.78
C ILE A 7 -4.01 14.17 2.58
N VAL A 8 -4.13 12.87 2.28
CA VAL A 8 -5.03 11.97 3.01
C VAL A 8 -4.62 11.85 4.47
N MET A 9 -3.32 11.66 4.73
CA MET A 9 -2.82 11.53 6.11
C MET A 9 -3.04 12.81 6.91
N ILE A 10 -2.67 13.96 6.36
CA ILE A 10 -2.88 15.26 7.02
C ILE A 10 -4.37 15.51 7.22
N GLY A 11 -5.21 15.26 6.22
CA GLY A 11 -6.66 15.42 6.32
C GLY A 11 -7.27 14.58 7.44
N LEU A 12 -6.88 13.31 7.55
CA LEU A 12 -7.37 12.42 8.61
C LEU A 12 -6.88 12.85 10.01
N LEU A 13 -5.64 13.34 10.13
CA LEU A 13 -5.14 13.88 11.38
C LEU A 13 -5.90 15.17 11.79
N LEU A 14 -6.19 16.06 10.84
CA LEU A 14 -6.99 17.27 11.08
C LEU A 14 -8.43 16.96 11.51
N LEU A 15 -8.97 15.81 11.08
CA LEU A 15 -10.27 15.29 11.54
C LEU A 15 -10.20 14.59 12.92
N GLY A 16 -9.02 14.55 13.54
CA GLY A 16 -8.81 14.00 14.89
C GLY A 16 -8.64 12.49 14.97
N PHE A 17 -8.46 11.80 13.83
CA PHE A 17 -8.24 10.36 13.85
C PHE A 17 -6.85 10.01 14.43
N PRO A 18 -6.75 8.93 15.24
CA PRO A 18 -5.46 8.43 15.72
C PRO A 18 -4.56 8.00 14.55
N MET A 19 -3.25 8.18 14.72
CA MET A 19 -2.21 7.99 13.68
C MET A 19 -2.29 6.66 12.90
N MET A 20 -2.79 5.59 13.50
CA MET A 20 -2.98 4.30 12.84
C MET A 20 -3.91 4.39 11.61
N ILE A 21 -4.96 5.22 11.68
CA ILE A 21 -5.95 5.36 10.60
C ILE A 21 -5.36 6.03 9.35
N PRO A 22 -4.67 7.19 9.46
CA PRO A 22 -3.87 7.74 8.38
C PRO A 22 -2.94 6.72 7.71
N LEU A 23 -2.17 5.97 8.50
CA LEU A 23 -1.16 5.04 7.98
C LEU A 23 -1.80 3.88 7.19
N THR A 24 -2.82 3.23 7.74
CA THR A 24 -3.51 2.13 7.06
C THR A 24 -4.22 2.63 5.80
N THR A 25 -4.88 3.78 5.85
CA THR A 25 -5.60 4.34 4.70
C THR A 25 -4.63 4.71 3.57
N ALA A 26 -3.51 5.36 3.89
CA ALA A 26 -2.49 5.69 2.91
C ALA A 26 -1.87 4.43 2.27
N ALA A 27 -1.63 3.38 3.05
CA ALA A 27 -1.12 2.10 2.53
C ALA A 27 -2.10 1.44 1.54
N VAL A 28 -3.40 1.43 1.85
CA VAL A 28 -4.43 0.88 0.97
C VAL A 28 -4.57 1.70 -0.32
N ILE A 29 -4.63 3.03 -0.22
CA ILE A 29 -4.67 3.91 -1.40
C ILE A 29 -3.43 3.70 -2.26
N GLY A 30 -2.26 3.63 -1.64
CA GLY A 30 -1.00 3.38 -2.33
C GLY A 30 -1.02 2.05 -3.08
N PHE A 31 -1.50 0.97 -2.46
CA PHE A 31 -1.65 -0.32 -3.11
C PHE A 31 -2.59 -0.25 -4.33
N VAL A 32 -3.79 0.30 -4.15
CA VAL A 32 -4.80 0.39 -5.22
C VAL A 32 -4.28 1.22 -6.41
N MET A 33 -3.54 2.29 -6.14
CA MET A 33 -2.94 3.13 -7.19
C MET A 33 -1.76 2.45 -7.89
N MET A 34 -1.00 1.59 -7.20
CA MET A 34 0.13 0.86 -7.77
C MET A 34 -0.31 -0.26 -8.73
N PHE A 35 -1.43 -0.93 -8.40
CA PHE A 35 -1.90 -2.12 -9.09
C PHE A 35 -3.18 -1.93 -9.90
N ASP A 36 -3.55 -0.66 -10.12
CA ASP A 36 -4.71 -0.22 -10.90
C ASP A 36 -6.03 -0.90 -10.46
N GLY A 37 -6.24 -0.93 -9.15
CA GLY A 37 -7.40 -1.57 -8.51
C GLY A 37 -7.03 -2.75 -7.59
N PHE A 38 -7.99 -3.66 -7.42
CA PHE A 38 -7.87 -4.83 -6.54
C PHE A 38 -7.54 -6.13 -7.31
N GLY A 39 -7.11 -6.04 -8.57
CA GLY A 39 -6.79 -7.21 -9.39
C GLY A 39 -5.62 -8.05 -8.86
N GLN A 40 -4.76 -7.45 -8.03
CA GLN A 40 -3.56 -8.10 -7.49
C GLN A 40 -3.61 -8.34 -5.97
N MET A 41 -4.79 -8.62 -5.41
CA MET A 41 -4.93 -8.93 -3.97
C MET A 41 -4.08 -10.13 -3.51
N GLY A 42 -3.81 -11.08 -4.40
CA GLY A 42 -2.86 -12.16 -4.13
C GLY A 42 -1.45 -11.64 -3.83
N THR A 43 -1.00 -10.60 -4.54
CA THR A 43 0.27 -9.93 -4.28
C THR A 43 0.24 -9.15 -2.96
N PHE A 44 -0.88 -8.49 -2.65
CA PHE A 44 -1.07 -7.80 -1.35
C PHE A 44 -0.91 -8.75 -0.17
N ILE A 45 -1.66 -9.85 -0.18
CA ILE A 45 -1.62 -10.85 0.90
C ILE A 45 -0.23 -11.48 0.99
N GLN A 46 0.42 -11.75 -0.14
CA GLN A 46 1.78 -12.30 -0.15
C GLN A 46 2.82 -11.31 0.40
N GLN A 47 2.68 -10.01 0.16
CA GLN A 47 3.57 -9.00 0.75
C GLN A 47 3.31 -8.81 2.25
N MET A 48 2.06 -8.95 2.70
CA MET A 48 1.71 -8.87 4.13
C MET A 48 2.18 -10.10 4.92
N MET A 49 2.07 -11.30 4.34
CA MET A 49 2.46 -12.57 4.98
C MET A 49 3.94 -12.89 4.81
N GLY A 50 4.48 -12.68 3.60
CA GLY A 50 5.84 -13.04 3.22
C GLY A 50 6.85 -11.91 3.30
N GLY A 51 6.41 -10.68 3.60
CA GLY A 51 7.22 -9.48 3.49
C GLY A 51 7.52 -9.11 2.03
N ILE A 52 8.43 -8.15 1.82
CA ILE A 52 8.91 -7.79 0.48
C ILE A 52 9.87 -8.89 -0.01
N ARG A 53 9.30 -9.99 -0.49
CA ARG A 53 10.06 -10.96 -1.28
C ARG A 53 10.16 -10.39 -2.70
N PRO A 54 11.37 -10.25 -3.27
CA PRO A 54 11.50 -9.85 -4.67
C PRO A 54 10.68 -10.83 -5.50
N ALA A 55 9.71 -10.33 -6.26
CA ALA A 55 8.87 -11.16 -7.12
C ALA A 55 9.67 -11.88 -8.23
N SER A 56 10.98 -11.61 -8.36
CA SER A 56 11.80 -12.01 -9.50
C SER A 56 13.01 -12.91 -9.22
N LEU A 57 13.37 -13.25 -7.97
CA LEU A 57 14.60 -14.05 -7.75
C LEU A 57 14.45 -15.59 -7.88
N ILE A 58 13.29 -16.11 -8.32
CA ILE A 58 13.09 -17.58 -8.42
C ILE A 58 12.45 -18.05 -9.75
N ALA A 59 11.97 -17.18 -10.65
CA ALA A 59 11.24 -17.66 -11.85
C ALA A 59 11.47 -16.89 -13.16
N VAL A 60 12.61 -16.22 -13.33
CA VAL A 60 13.06 -15.78 -14.66
C VAL A 60 14.51 -16.23 -14.84
N PRO A 61 14.83 -17.04 -15.87
CA PRO A 61 16.21 -17.17 -16.29
C PRO A 61 16.63 -15.82 -16.85
N MET A 62 17.44 -15.08 -16.08
CA MET A 62 18.28 -14.04 -16.66
C MET A 62 19.49 -14.71 -17.28
#